data_AF-A0A1B6C6F4-F1
#
_entry.id   AF-A0A1B6C6F4-F1
#
_cell.length_a   1.000
_cell.length_b   1.000
_cell.length_c   1.000
_cell.angle_alpha   90.00
_cell.angle_beta   90.00
_cell.angle_gamma   90.00
#
_symmetry.space_group_name_H-M   'P 1'
#
loop_
_entity.id
_entity.type
_entity.pdbx_description
1 polymer ?
#
loop_
_entity_poly.entity_id
_entity_poly.type
_entity_poly.pdbx_seq_one_letter_code
_entity_poly.pdbx_strand_id
1 'polypeptide(L)'
;MFCDSLWVQLLDRRQQRLELVLISLDNFVEPPPNVYHNENHLDSMESPLVIWTETSDIWMNVHDLLHMFPIDENGNLSFIWASEETGFRHLYYITTYLGSASNGLQDSVDGSEGIPVMSCRSTKIALTSGEWEVLGRDLWVDEERQLVYFIGLRETPLEKHLYVVWLKRPGDIRLLTKPGFSYTADINVDCSICVIIYSSIESPPACQVFRIVHMGNSNVDWSINSITLKPLGYLLEPEVTSSDLHCPLLYTCKLISGVPLFSMVFKPHNFECGQKYPTVLYVYGGPEVQQVSNTFKGMRHLRMHMLAAQGYAVVAIDSRGSHHRGVVFESYLKGRMGTVELQDQIEVLQHLSERLGFLDMNRIAIHGWSYGGYLSLMGLAQYPDIFKVAIAGAPVTSWSLYDTGYTERYMDLPQNNLQGYKAGSILNYVNQFPDEENRVLIIHGLIDENVHFYHSSQLINAMVRAGKPYQLQVYPNERHSLRNLDASKHYETTLLSFLQNHL
;
A
#
# COMPACT_ATOMS: atom_id res chain seq x y z
N MET A 1 32.02 -14.69 -17.58
CA MET A 1 31.86 -15.55 -16.39
C MET A 1 30.46 -15.45 -15.81
N PHE A 2 29.77 -14.30 -15.83
CA PHE A 2 28.42 -14.16 -15.23
C PHE A 2 27.26 -13.99 -16.23
N CYS A 3 27.38 -14.48 -17.48
CA CYS A 3 26.31 -14.31 -18.48
C CYS A 3 25.06 -15.17 -18.19
N ASP A 4 25.21 -16.21 -17.36
CA ASP A 4 24.16 -17.17 -17.02
C ASP A 4 23.94 -17.20 -15.49
N SER A 5 23.34 -16.13 -14.96
CA SER A 5 23.03 -16.00 -13.52
C SER A 5 21.55 -15.72 -13.30
N LEU A 6 21.01 -16.29 -12.21
CA LEU A 6 19.72 -15.90 -11.64
C LEU A 6 19.93 -14.74 -10.65
N TRP A 7 18.92 -13.90 -10.48
CA TRP A 7 18.89 -12.92 -9.39
C TRP A 7 17.77 -13.24 -8.41
N VAL A 8 17.98 -12.93 -7.14
CA VAL A 8 16.98 -13.06 -6.07
C VAL A 8 17.02 -11.85 -5.15
N GLN A 9 15.84 -11.40 -4.70
CA GLN A 9 15.70 -10.45 -3.60
C GLN A 9 15.47 -11.23 -2.31
N LEU A 10 16.37 -11.10 -1.34
CA LEU A 10 16.31 -11.78 -0.06
C LEU A 10 16.01 -10.78 1.05
N LEU A 11 15.06 -11.14 1.91
CA LEU A 11 14.75 -10.38 3.13
C LEU A 11 15.14 -11.18 4.35
N ASP A 12 15.70 -10.50 5.35
CA ASP A 12 15.79 -11.06 6.69
C ASP A 12 14.40 -11.18 7.33
N ARG A 13 14.30 -11.97 8.41
CA ARG A 13 13.01 -12.21 9.08
C ARG A 13 12.34 -10.93 9.58
N ARG A 14 13.11 -9.95 10.08
CA ARG A 14 12.57 -8.68 10.57
C ARG A 14 12.21 -7.72 9.43
N GLN A 15 12.57 -8.07 8.19
CA GLN A 15 12.35 -7.26 6.99
C GLN A 15 12.97 -5.87 7.14
N GLN A 16 14.17 -5.82 7.70
CA GLN A 16 14.98 -4.62 7.91
C GLN A 16 16.29 -4.65 7.13
N ARG A 17 16.62 -5.78 6.51
CA ARG A 17 17.73 -5.95 5.58
C ARG A 17 17.23 -6.63 4.31
N LEU A 18 17.51 -6.02 3.17
CA LEU A 18 17.26 -6.57 1.84
C LEU A 18 18.59 -6.77 1.12
N GLU A 19 18.75 -7.90 0.46
CA GLU A 19 19.91 -8.20 -0.39
C GLU A 19 19.47 -8.59 -1.79
N LEU A 20 20.09 -8.00 -2.80
CA LEU A 20 19.99 -8.44 -4.18
C LEU A 20 21.20 -9.32 -4.48
N VAL A 21 20.94 -10.59 -4.79
CA VAL A 21 21.98 -11.62 -4.93
C VAL A 21 21.94 -12.20 -6.33
N LEU A 22 23.11 -12.34 -6.95
CA LEU A 22 23.31 -13.13 -8.16
C LEU A 22 23.78 -14.54 -7.81
N ILE A 23 23.15 -15.53 -8.43
CA ILE A 23 23.48 -16.94 -8.28
C ILE A 23 23.79 -17.48 -9.67
N SER A 24 25.06 -17.83 -9.93
CA SER A 24 25.48 -18.46 -11.18
C SER A 24 24.73 -19.77 -11.38
N LEU A 25 24.32 -20.07 -12.63
CA LEU A 25 23.65 -21.34 -12.95
C LEU A 25 24.52 -22.57 -12.65
N ASP A 26 25.84 -22.40 -12.59
CA ASP A 26 26.79 -23.45 -12.19
C ASP A 26 26.62 -23.90 -10.72
N ASN A 27 25.85 -23.15 -9.91
CA ASN A 27 25.48 -23.57 -8.56
C ASN A 27 24.35 -24.62 -8.51
N PHE A 28 23.72 -24.93 -9.65
CA PHE A 28 22.60 -25.86 -9.72
C PHE A 28 23.03 -27.18 -10.36
N VAL A 29 22.80 -28.28 -9.66
CA VAL A 29 23.08 -29.65 -10.13
C VAL A 29 21.82 -30.50 -10.07
N GLU A 30 21.71 -31.48 -10.98
CA GLU A 30 20.60 -32.44 -10.92
C GLU A 30 20.64 -33.21 -9.59
N PRO A 31 19.50 -33.38 -8.90
CA PRO A 31 19.47 -34.15 -7.67
C PRO A 31 19.87 -35.60 -8.00
N PRO A 32 20.82 -36.21 -7.25
CA PRO A 32 21.28 -37.55 -7.54
C PRO A 32 20.11 -38.55 -7.46
N PRO A 33 20.06 -39.57 -8.34
CA PRO A 33 18.94 -40.50 -8.41
C PRO A 33 18.74 -41.35 -7.14
N ASN A 34 19.71 -41.35 -6.22
CA ASN A 34 19.62 -41.95 -4.89
C ASN A 34 20.06 -40.94 -3.82
N VAL A 35 19.16 -40.66 -2.87
CA VAL A 35 19.34 -39.76 -1.70
C VAL A 35 20.45 -40.26 -0.72
N TYR A 36 21.14 -41.36 -1.03
CA TYR A 36 22.11 -42.02 -0.16
C TYR A 36 23.56 -42.00 -0.67
N HIS A 37 23.84 -41.43 -1.85
CA HIS A 37 25.21 -41.19 -2.29
C HIS A 37 25.52 -39.69 -2.21
N ASN A 38 26.18 -39.29 -1.12
CA ASN A 38 26.52 -37.90 -0.77
C ASN A 38 27.72 -37.32 -1.53
N GLU A 39 28.21 -37.95 -2.59
CA GLU A 39 29.36 -37.45 -3.34
C GLU A 39 28.91 -36.58 -4.51
N ASN A 40 28.38 -35.39 -4.20
CA ASN A 40 28.29 -34.31 -5.17
C ASN A 40 29.69 -33.67 -5.28
N HIS A 41 30.54 -34.20 -6.16
CA HIS A 41 31.80 -33.55 -6.51
C HIS A 41 31.50 -32.30 -7.36
N LEU A 42 31.37 -31.16 -6.70
CA LEU A 42 31.29 -29.85 -7.35
C LEU A 42 32.71 -29.34 -7.57
N ASP A 43 33.22 -29.47 -8.79
CA ASP A 43 34.61 -29.14 -9.14
C ASP A 43 34.93 -27.62 -9.05
N SER A 44 33.91 -26.75 -9.03
CA SER A 44 34.03 -25.36 -8.57
C SER A 44 32.65 -24.73 -8.36
N MET A 45 32.26 -24.41 -7.12
CA MET A 45 31.09 -23.54 -6.88
C MET A 45 31.52 -22.08 -6.86
N GLU A 46 31.01 -21.29 -7.80
CA GLU A 46 31.10 -19.83 -7.71
C GLU A 46 30.21 -19.34 -6.56
N SER A 47 30.79 -18.64 -5.59
CA SER A 47 30.04 -18.04 -4.49
C SER A 47 28.90 -17.15 -4.99
N PRO A 48 27.69 -17.23 -4.41
CA PRO A 48 26.65 -16.23 -4.63
C PRO A 48 27.17 -14.82 -4.33
N LEU A 49 26.85 -13.88 -5.21
CA LEU A 49 27.34 -12.50 -5.16
C LEU A 49 26.23 -11.57 -4.69
N VAL A 50 26.42 -10.92 -3.54
CA VAL A 50 25.55 -9.83 -3.10
C VAL A 50 25.96 -8.56 -3.85
N ILE A 51 25.14 -8.18 -4.82
CA ILE A 51 25.38 -7.00 -5.66
C ILE A 51 24.84 -5.71 -5.04
N TRP A 52 23.86 -5.84 -4.14
CA TRP A 52 23.30 -4.72 -3.40
C TRP A 52 22.78 -5.14 -2.04
N THR A 53 22.93 -4.26 -1.05
CA THR A 53 22.38 -4.44 0.30
C THR A 53 21.73 -3.14 0.74
N GLU A 54 20.50 -3.25 1.25
CA GLU A 54 19.80 -2.16 1.92
C GLU A 54 19.46 -2.54 3.34
N THR A 55 19.43 -1.53 4.20
CA THR A 55 19.00 -1.64 5.59
C THR A 55 18.08 -0.49 5.94
N SER A 56 17.07 -0.75 6.78
CA SER A 56 16.17 0.29 7.29
C SER A 56 15.90 0.07 8.77
N ASP A 57 15.93 1.17 9.51
CA ASP A 57 15.49 1.20 10.89
C ASP A 57 13.97 1.08 11.03
N ILE A 58 13.19 1.14 9.94
CA ILE A 58 11.72 1.00 9.95
C ILE A 58 11.37 -0.43 9.52
N TRP A 59 11.23 -0.65 8.21
CA TRP A 59 11.07 -1.92 7.50
C TRP A 59 11.40 -1.72 6.02
N MET A 60 11.40 -2.80 5.25
CA MET A 60 11.55 -2.83 3.79
C MET A 60 10.18 -2.99 3.11
N ASN A 61 9.80 -2.05 2.26
CA ASN A 61 8.69 -2.21 1.33
C ASN A 61 9.22 -2.80 0.01
N VAL A 62 8.96 -4.09 -0.24
CA VAL A 62 9.38 -4.78 -1.47
C VAL A 62 8.73 -4.16 -2.70
N HIS A 63 9.48 -4.08 -3.79
CA HIS A 63 9.03 -3.52 -5.06
C HIS A 63 9.61 -4.25 -6.27
N ASP A 64 9.02 -3.99 -7.43
CA ASP A 64 9.38 -4.63 -8.70
C ASP A 64 10.31 -3.76 -9.57
N LEU A 65 10.80 -2.63 -9.03
CA LEU A 65 11.65 -1.66 -9.74
C LEU A 65 13.11 -2.14 -9.85
N LEU A 66 13.37 -3.01 -10.83
CA LEU A 66 14.71 -3.49 -11.16
C LEU A 66 14.87 -3.57 -12.68
N HIS A 67 15.93 -2.95 -13.20
CA HIS A 67 16.36 -3.11 -14.60
C HIS A 67 17.87 -3.30 -14.64
N MET A 68 18.34 -4.48 -15.04
CA MET A 68 19.77 -4.79 -15.16
C MET A 68 20.27 -4.50 -16.58
N PHE A 69 21.38 -3.78 -16.69
CA PHE A 69 22.08 -3.56 -17.96
C PHE A 69 23.08 -4.70 -18.23
N PRO A 70 23.52 -4.88 -19.49
CA PRO A 70 24.60 -5.79 -19.80
C PRO A 70 25.88 -5.47 -19.01
N ILE A 71 26.59 -6.51 -18.58
CA ILE A 71 27.89 -6.37 -17.91
C ILE A 71 28.88 -5.77 -18.91
N ASP A 72 29.60 -4.73 -18.49
CA ASP A 72 30.60 -4.07 -19.33
C ASP A 72 31.90 -4.87 -19.47
N GLU A 73 32.78 -4.45 -20.39
CA GLU A 73 34.08 -5.08 -20.63
C GLU A 73 35.00 -5.10 -19.40
N ASN A 74 34.73 -4.22 -18.42
CA ASN A 74 35.47 -4.13 -17.17
C ASN A 74 34.86 -5.00 -16.07
N GLY A 75 33.80 -5.77 -16.33
CA GLY A 75 33.13 -6.60 -15.34
C GLY A 75 32.24 -5.83 -14.36
N ASN A 76 31.78 -4.63 -14.73
CA ASN A 76 30.78 -3.89 -13.97
C ASN A 76 29.37 -4.28 -14.41
N LEU A 77 28.53 -4.58 -13.43
CA LEU A 77 27.08 -4.68 -13.60
C LEU A 77 26.43 -3.37 -13.18
N SER A 78 25.75 -2.70 -14.10
CA SER A 78 24.90 -1.56 -13.77
C SER A 78 23.43 -1.96 -13.74
N PHE A 79 22.64 -1.33 -12.89
CA PHE A 79 21.19 -1.54 -12.82
C PHE A 79 20.45 -0.33 -12.25
N ILE A 80 19.19 -0.19 -12.64
CA ILE A 80 18.24 0.71 -11.98
C ILE A 80 17.60 -0.04 -10.82
N TRP A 81 17.56 0.61 -9.67
CA TRP A 81 16.96 0.12 -8.43
C TRP A 81 16.18 1.25 -7.76
N ALA A 82 15.31 0.91 -6.80
CA ALA A 82 14.63 1.91 -6.00
C ALA A 82 14.91 1.72 -4.50
N SER A 83 14.91 2.80 -3.74
CA SER A 83 15.12 2.72 -2.30
C SER A 83 14.34 3.80 -1.57
N GLU A 84 13.89 3.49 -0.35
CA GLU A 84 13.23 4.41 0.57
C GLU A 84 14.21 5.06 1.57
N GLU A 85 15.52 4.95 1.34
CA GLU A 85 16.56 5.44 2.26
C GLU A 85 16.44 6.93 2.64
N THR A 86 15.86 7.77 1.77
CA THR A 86 15.63 9.19 2.05
C THR A 86 14.28 9.47 2.70
N GLY A 87 13.57 8.43 3.15
CA GLY A 87 12.20 8.50 3.66
C GLY A 87 11.10 8.37 2.59
N PHE A 88 11.47 8.41 1.30
CA PHE A 88 10.57 8.24 0.16
C PHE A 88 11.25 7.36 -0.89
N ARG A 89 10.46 6.57 -1.63
CA ARG A 89 11.01 5.71 -2.69
C ARG A 89 11.50 6.55 -3.87
N HIS A 90 12.78 6.46 -4.17
CA HIS A 90 13.40 7.10 -5.33
C HIS A 90 14.18 6.12 -6.18
N LEU A 91 14.38 6.45 -7.45
CA LEU A 91 15.17 5.65 -8.39
C LEU A 91 16.65 5.98 -8.28
N TYR A 92 17.47 4.96 -8.39
CA TYR A 92 18.93 5.02 -8.34
C TYR A 92 19.53 4.23 -9.48
N TYR A 93 20.59 4.75 -10.07
CA TYR A 93 21.47 4.03 -10.97
C TYR A 93 22.65 3.51 -10.17
N ILE A 94 22.77 2.19 -10.06
CA ILE A 94 23.77 1.51 -9.24
C ILE A 94 24.74 0.79 -10.17
N THR A 95 26.03 0.84 -9.86
CA THR A 95 27.07 0.12 -10.60
C THR A 95 27.92 -0.69 -9.63
N THR A 96 28.01 -1.98 -9.88
CA THR A 96 28.65 -2.96 -9.01
C THR A 96 29.77 -3.65 -9.76
N TYR A 97 30.98 -3.64 -9.20
CA TYR A 97 32.12 -4.35 -9.79
C TYR A 97 32.13 -5.81 -9.29
N LEU A 98 32.00 -6.76 -10.21
CA LEU A 98 31.90 -8.19 -9.87
C LEU A 98 33.25 -8.82 -9.51
N GLY A 99 34.37 -8.18 -9.88
CA GLY A 99 35.72 -8.72 -9.64
C GLY A 99 36.32 -8.45 -8.24
N SER A 100 35.61 -7.73 -7.34
CA SER A 100 36.06 -7.45 -5.97
C SER A 100 35.14 -8.07 -4.91
N ALA A 101 34.75 -9.31 -5.14
CA ALA A 101 33.95 -10.08 -4.21
C ALA A 101 34.81 -10.32 -2.94
N SER A 102 34.39 -9.76 -1.80
CA SER A 102 35.06 -9.96 -0.50
C SER A 102 34.13 -10.69 0.45
N ASN A 103 34.67 -11.61 1.27
CA ASN A 103 33.89 -12.56 2.08
C ASN A 103 32.96 -11.97 3.16
N GLY A 104 32.78 -10.64 3.25
CA GLY A 104 31.67 -9.94 3.93
C GLY A 104 31.37 -10.25 5.41
N LEU A 105 31.98 -11.27 5.99
CA LEU A 105 31.75 -11.84 7.31
C LEU A 105 33.09 -11.75 8.05
N GLN A 106 33.10 -11.06 9.19
CA GLN A 106 34.09 -11.32 10.22
C GLN A 106 33.83 -12.73 10.73
N ASP A 107 34.77 -13.64 10.50
CA ASP A 107 34.74 -15.00 11.03
C ASP A 107 34.44 -14.98 12.54
N SER A 108 33.21 -15.34 12.90
CA SER A 108 32.89 -15.75 14.26
C SER A 108 32.07 -17.04 14.25
N VAL A 109 32.83 -18.14 14.37
CA VAL A 109 32.58 -19.33 15.18
C VAL A 109 31.32 -20.15 14.86
N ASP A 110 31.49 -21.20 14.06
CA ASP A 110 31.42 -22.62 14.47
C ASP A 110 31.06 -23.51 13.26
N GLY A 111 32.03 -24.30 12.79
CA GLY A 111 31.84 -25.68 12.36
C GLY A 111 30.77 -26.05 11.33
N SER A 112 30.28 -25.15 10.48
CA SER A 112 29.47 -25.53 9.31
C SER A 112 30.16 -25.08 8.03
N GLU A 113 30.45 -26.04 7.16
CA GLU A 113 31.06 -25.88 5.83
C GLU A 113 30.09 -25.14 4.88
N GLY A 114 29.90 -23.83 5.10
CA GLY A 114 29.13 -22.96 4.22
C GLY A 114 30.03 -22.23 3.22
N ILE A 115 29.59 -22.14 1.96
CA ILE A 115 30.23 -21.30 0.95
C ILE A 115 30.06 -19.83 1.36
N PRO A 116 31.14 -19.02 1.44
CA PRO A 116 31.03 -17.62 1.82
C PRO A 116 30.25 -16.83 0.78
N VAL A 117 29.27 -16.05 1.22
CA VAL A 117 28.58 -15.05 0.40
C VAL A 117 29.50 -13.84 0.27
N MET A 118 29.76 -13.39 -0.96
CA MET A 118 30.67 -12.28 -1.19
C MET A 118 29.91 -11.00 -1.50
N SER A 119 30.27 -9.91 -0.82
CA SER A 119 29.70 -8.58 -1.10
C SER A 119 30.55 -7.84 -2.12
N CYS A 120 29.91 -7.35 -3.17
CA CYS A 120 30.55 -6.53 -4.19
C CYS A 120 30.61 -5.05 -3.78
N ARG A 121 31.59 -4.33 -4.33
CA ARG A 121 31.68 -2.88 -4.14
C ARG A 121 30.78 -2.18 -5.17
N SER A 122 29.88 -1.33 -4.69
CA SER A 122 28.89 -0.63 -5.51
C SER A 122 29.02 0.89 -5.40
N THR A 123 28.76 1.60 -6.50
CA THR A 123 28.54 3.05 -6.55
C THR A 123 27.08 3.33 -6.88
N LYS A 124 26.54 4.46 -6.40
CA LYS A 124 25.13 4.81 -6.52
C LYS A 124 24.95 6.27 -6.93
N ILE A 125 24.07 6.51 -7.88
CA ILE A 125 23.67 7.83 -8.37
C ILE A 125 22.15 7.96 -8.24
N ALA A 126 21.67 8.97 -7.51
CA ALA A 126 20.23 9.23 -7.40
C ALA A 126 19.68 9.81 -8.71
N LEU A 127 18.71 9.12 -9.33
CA LEU A 127 18.02 9.56 -10.53
C LEU A 127 16.87 10.51 -10.19
N THR A 128 16.17 10.24 -9.09
CA THR A 128 15.08 11.06 -8.57
C THR A 128 15.34 11.44 -7.11
N SER A 129 14.71 12.52 -6.63
CA SER A 129 14.78 12.95 -5.24
C SER A 129 13.64 13.92 -4.88
N GLY A 130 13.37 14.08 -3.59
CA GLY A 130 12.39 15.03 -3.05
C GLY A 130 11.39 14.39 -2.08
N GLU A 131 10.47 15.20 -1.57
CA GLU A 131 9.42 14.80 -0.61
C GLU A 131 8.20 14.18 -1.32
N TRP A 132 8.44 13.16 -2.13
CA TRP A 132 7.44 12.43 -2.91
C TRP A 132 8.04 11.06 -3.30
N GLU A 133 7.20 10.09 -3.66
CA GLU A 133 7.66 8.73 -3.99
C GLU A 133 7.38 8.32 -5.43
N VAL A 134 8.29 7.47 -5.94
CA VAL A 134 8.10 6.62 -7.10
C VAL A 134 7.30 5.37 -6.68
N LEU A 135 6.31 4.98 -7.47
CA LEU A 135 5.51 3.80 -7.16
C LEU A 135 6.31 2.52 -7.36
N GLY A 136 6.13 1.51 -6.51
CA GLY A 136 6.94 0.29 -6.48
C GLY A 136 6.76 -0.69 -7.65
N ARG A 137 6.19 -0.25 -8.76
CA ARG A 137 5.99 -1.01 -10.00
C ARG A 137 5.97 -0.05 -11.18
N ASP A 138 5.92 -0.60 -12.40
CA ASP A 138 5.77 0.15 -13.63
C ASP A 138 7.01 1.01 -13.95
N LEU A 139 8.09 0.32 -14.37
CA LEU A 139 9.39 0.88 -14.78
C LEU A 139 9.66 0.50 -16.24
N TRP A 140 9.98 1.48 -17.09
CA TRP A 140 10.36 1.22 -18.48
C TRP A 140 11.64 1.97 -18.82
N VAL A 141 12.56 1.31 -19.53
CA VAL A 141 13.89 1.83 -19.81
C VAL A 141 14.13 1.84 -21.32
N ASP A 142 14.34 3.02 -21.88
CA ASP A 142 14.84 3.20 -23.24
C ASP A 142 16.37 3.25 -23.16
N GLU A 143 17.03 2.11 -23.37
CA GLU A 143 18.49 2.02 -23.31
C GLU A 143 19.18 2.81 -24.43
N GLU A 144 18.55 2.94 -25.60
CA GLU A 144 19.14 3.67 -26.74
C GLU A 144 19.24 5.18 -26.40
N ARG A 145 18.14 5.75 -25.90
CA ARG A 145 18.06 7.17 -25.52
C ARG A 145 18.49 7.44 -24.08
N GLN A 146 18.73 6.38 -23.31
CA GLN A 146 19.15 6.42 -21.91
C GLN A 146 18.09 7.06 -21.01
N LEU A 147 16.82 6.76 -21.23
CA LEU A 147 15.68 7.33 -20.52
C LEU A 147 15.02 6.29 -19.62
N VAL A 148 14.49 6.74 -18.48
CA VAL A 148 13.73 5.89 -17.56
C VAL A 148 12.36 6.52 -17.33
N TYR A 149 11.31 5.79 -17.69
CA TYR A 149 9.92 6.14 -17.47
C TYR A 149 9.40 5.46 -16.21
N PHE A 150 8.61 6.17 -15.42
CA PHE A 150 8.08 5.67 -14.15
C PHE A 150 6.80 6.38 -13.74
N ILE A 151 6.01 5.76 -12.86
CA ILE A 151 4.88 6.40 -12.18
C ILE A 151 5.30 6.94 -10.82
N GLY A 152 4.91 8.17 -10.49
CA GLY A 152 5.21 8.79 -9.20
C GLY A 152 4.13 9.74 -8.70
N LEU A 153 4.37 10.30 -7.52
CA LEU A 153 3.46 11.19 -6.77
C LEU A 153 4.03 12.61 -6.56
N ARG A 154 4.86 13.10 -7.49
CA ARG A 154 5.60 14.36 -7.32
C ARG A 154 4.72 15.59 -7.23
N GLU A 155 3.66 15.66 -8.03
CA GLU A 155 2.78 16.84 -8.07
C GLU A 155 1.84 16.87 -6.85
N THR A 156 1.35 15.71 -6.42
CA THR A 156 0.49 15.54 -5.23
C THR A 156 0.40 14.05 -4.86
N PRO A 157 0.27 13.70 -3.57
CA PRO A 157 0.04 12.31 -3.16
C PRO A 157 -1.33 11.76 -3.61
N LEU A 158 -2.22 12.61 -4.12
CA LEU A 158 -3.57 12.21 -4.58
C LEU A 158 -3.62 11.79 -6.05
N GLU A 159 -2.58 12.10 -6.83
CA GLU A 159 -2.55 11.90 -8.29
C GLU A 159 -1.29 11.15 -8.70
N LYS A 160 -1.49 10.03 -9.39
CA LYS A 160 -0.40 9.24 -9.99
C LYS A 160 -0.09 9.83 -11.34
N HIS A 161 1.17 10.11 -11.63
CA HIS A 161 1.59 10.71 -12.89
C HIS A 161 2.70 9.91 -13.56
N LEU A 162 2.73 9.96 -14.90
CA LEU A 162 3.82 9.41 -15.69
C LEU A 162 4.92 10.45 -15.84
N TYR A 163 6.13 10.05 -15.52
CA TYR A 163 7.34 10.85 -15.63
C TYR A 163 8.38 10.14 -16.50
N VAL A 164 9.36 10.91 -16.95
CA VAL A 164 10.60 10.42 -17.53
C VAL A 164 11.78 11.16 -16.91
N VAL A 165 12.88 10.45 -16.68
CA VAL A 165 14.16 11.01 -16.23
C VAL A 165 15.30 10.52 -17.14
N TRP A 166 16.33 11.35 -17.29
CA TRP A 166 17.48 11.03 -18.13
C TRP A 166 18.65 10.44 -17.31
N LEU A 167 19.13 9.25 -17.67
CA LEU A 167 20.25 8.60 -16.98
C LEU A 167 21.55 9.43 -17.02
N LYS A 168 21.82 10.16 -18.11
CA LYS A 168 23.05 10.97 -18.24
C LYS A 168 22.95 12.32 -17.54
N ARG A 169 21.75 12.76 -17.17
CA ARG A 169 21.51 13.99 -16.37
C ARG A 169 20.50 13.70 -15.24
N PRO A 170 20.94 12.98 -14.20
CA PRO A 170 20.09 12.67 -13.05
C PRO A 170 19.46 13.92 -12.44
N GLY A 171 18.20 13.83 -12.00
CA GLY A 171 17.43 14.94 -11.46
C GLY A 171 16.60 15.74 -12.47
N ASP A 172 16.93 15.69 -13.77
CA ASP A 172 16.12 16.33 -14.82
C ASP A 172 14.86 15.48 -15.10
N ILE A 173 13.80 15.67 -14.30
CA ILE A 173 12.55 14.90 -14.39
C ILE A 173 11.47 15.66 -15.14
N ARG A 174 10.95 15.07 -16.21
CA ARG A 174 9.85 15.60 -17.03
C ARG A 174 8.53 14.90 -16.72
N LEU A 175 7.50 15.67 -16.38
CA LEU A 175 6.11 15.22 -16.29
C LEU A 175 5.51 15.06 -17.70
N LEU A 176 4.89 13.91 -17.98
CA LEU A 176 4.28 13.59 -19.28
C LEU A 176 2.75 13.64 -19.27
N THR A 177 2.11 13.49 -18.12
CA THR A 177 0.65 13.60 -17.95
C THR A 177 0.22 14.96 -17.39
N LYS A 178 -1.08 15.26 -17.40
CA LYS A 178 -1.61 16.57 -16.98
C LYS A 178 -2.19 16.51 -15.56
N PRO A 179 -1.87 17.45 -14.65
CA PRO A 179 -2.52 17.54 -13.34
C PRO A 179 -4.06 17.60 -13.43
N GLY A 180 -4.74 17.16 -12.36
CA GLY A 180 -6.21 17.11 -12.26
C GLY A 180 -6.81 15.72 -12.54
N PHE A 181 -5.98 14.75 -12.91
CA PHE A 181 -6.35 13.35 -13.07
C PHE A 181 -5.27 12.47 -12.45
N SER A 182 -5.63 11.26 -12.07
CA SER A 182 -4.70 10.21 -11.66
C SER A 182 -4.60 9.16 -12.76
N TYR A 183 -3.38 8.73 -13.05
CA TYR A 183 -3.02 7.94 -14.23
C TYR A 183 -2.43 6.58 -13.85
N THR A 184 -2.73 5.57 -14.66
CA THR A 184 -1.93 4.35 -14.81
C THR A 184 -1.48 4.27 -16.25
N ALA A 185 -0.25 3.82 -16.50
CA ALA A 185 0.28 3.68 -17.84
C ALA A 185 0.87 2.29 -18.06
N ASP A 186 0.90 1.86 -19.30
CA ASP A 186 1.69 0.73 -19.77
C ASP A 186 2.43 1.15 -21.04
N ILE A 187 3.74 0.95 -21.09
CA ILE A 187 4.62 1.35 -22.21
C ILE A 187 5.17 0.08 -22.85
N ASN A 188 5.17 0.04 -24.18
CA ASN A 188 5.74 -1.10 -24.90
C ASN A 188 7.27 -1.13 -24.82
N VAL A 189 7.87 -2.29 -25.11
CA VAL A 189 9.31 -2.57 -24.93
C VAL A 189 10.23 -1.54 -25.63
N ASP A 190 9.84 -1.04 -26.81
CA ASP A 190 10.63 -0.07 -27.57
C ASP A 190 10.42 1.40 -27.12
N CYS A 191 9.62 1.63 -26.07
CA CYS A 191 9.30 2.94 -25.54
C CYS A 191 8.69 3.94 -26.56
N SER A 192 7.99 3.46 -27.59
CA SER A 192 7.40 4.31 -28.64
C SER A 192 5.90 4.54 -28.49
N ILE A 193 5.18 3.66 -27.78
CA ILE A 193 3.73 3.70 -27.60
C ILE A 193 3.41 3.45 -26.13
N CYS A 194 2.44 4.21 -25.59
CA CYS A 194 1.90 3.93 -24.26
C CYS A 194 0.37 3.92 -24.26
N VAL A 195 -0.20 3.05 -23.43
CA VAL A 195 -1.62 3.01 -23.10
C VAL A 195 -1.78 3.66 -21.74
N ILE A 196 -2.67 4.63 -21.63
CA ILE A 196 -2.91 5.37 -20.39
C ILE A 196 -4.38 5.27 -20.01
N ILE A 197 -4.64 4.80 -18.79
CA ILE A 197 -5.94 4.87 -18.15
C ILE A 197 -5.90 6.01 -17.15
N TYR A 198 -6.90 6.89 -17.19
CA TYR A 198 -6.95 8.04 -16.30
C TYR A 198 -8.37 8.35 -15.87
N SER A 199 -8.51 8.88 -14.65
CA SER A 199 -9.78 9.31 -14.10
C SER A 199 -9.55 10.41 -13.07
N SER A 200 -10.61 11.08 -12.67
CA SER A 200 -10.63 11.98 -11.52
C SER A 200 -11.88 11.69 -10.71
N ILE A 201 -12.04 12.33 -9.57
CA ILE A 201 -13.28 12.23 -8.79
C ILE A 201 -14.51 12.61 -9.62
N GLU A 202 -14.37 13.58 -10.52
CA GLU A 202 -15.46 14.14 -11.32
C GLU A 202 -15.59 13.50 -12.72
N SER A 203 -14.60 12.70 -13.13
CA SER A 203 -14.53 12.13 -14.49
C SER A 203 -14.35 10.61 -14.45
N PRO A 204 -15.28 9.83 -15.05
CA PRO A 204 -15.15 8.40 -15.22
C PRO A 204 -13.82 8.00 -15.91
N PRO A 205 -13.35 6.76 -15.72
CA PRO A 205 -12.14 6.29 -16.36
C PRO A 205 -12.23 6.35 -17.89
N ALA A 206 -11.23 6.94 -18.51
CA ALA A 206 -10.97 6.88 -19.94
C ALA A 206 -9.68 6.08 -20.19
N CYS A 207 -9.59 5.43 -21.35
CA CYS A 207 -8.40 4.70 -21.78
C CYS A 207 -7.97 5.18 -23.17
N GLN A 208 -6.76 5.71 -23.27
CA GLN A 208 -6.25 6.33 -24.48
C GLN A 208 -4.85 5.83 -24.82
N VAL A 209 -4.61 5.62 -26.11
CA VAL A 209 -3.30 5.24 -26.66
C VAL A 209 -2.57 6.48 -27.14
N PHE A 210 -1.30 6.59 -26.78
CA PHE A 210 -0.40 7.68 -27.17
C PHE A 210 0.86 7.14 -27.85
N ARG A 211 1.42 7.94 -28.74
CA ARG A 211 2.79 7.81 -29.22
C ARG A 211 3.70 8.69 -28.39
N ILE A 212 4.82 8.14 -27.95
CA ILE A 212 5.89 8.92 -27.31
C ILE A 212 6.71 9.57 -28.43
N VAL A 213 6.80 10.91 -28.39
CA VAL A 213 7.47 11.70 -29.44
C VAL A 213 8.61 12.50 -28.83
N HIS A 214 9.79 12.39 -29.43
CA HIS A 214 10.99 13.14 -29.07
C HIS A 214 11.17 14.26 -30.11
N MET A 215 10.81 15.50 -29.75
CA MET A 215 10.94 16.62 -30.68
C MET A 215 12.37 17.17 -30.65
N GLY A 216 13.05 17.25 -31.79
CA GLY A 216 14.41 17.82 -31.88
C GLY A 216 15.16 17.31 -33.09
N ASN A 217 15.94 18.17 -33.74
CA ASN A 217 16.82 17.73 -34.83
C ASN A 217 17.95 16.89 -34.23
N SER A 218 18.15 15.71 -34.80
CA SER A 218 18.99 14.61 -34.27
C SER A 218 20.47 14.94 -34.01
N ASN A 219 20.94 16.17 -34.27
CA ASN A 219 22.36 16.50 -34.22
C ASN A 219 22.76 17.75 -33.41
N VAL A 220 21.86 18.52 -32.76
CA VAL A 220 22.33 19.73 -32.03
C VAL A 220 21.65 20.05 -30.68
N ASP A 221 20.39 19.71 -30.41
CA ASP A 221 19.75 20.20 -29.17
C ASP A 221 18.56 19.32 -28.73
N TRP A 222 18.82 18.06 -28.41
CA TRP A 222 17.79 17.21 -27.80
C TRP A 222 17.71 17.48 -26.29
N SER A 223 16.51 17.63 -25.75
CA SER A 223 16.26 17.89 -24.33
C SER A 223 15.15 16.98 -23.84
N ILE A 224 15.23 16.50 -22.60
CA ILE A 224 14.14 15.73 -21.98
C ILE A 224 12.79 16.49 -21.98
N ASN A 225 12.84 17.82 -22.03
CA ASN A 225 11.65 18.66 -22.13
C ASN A 225 10.90 18.54 -23.46
N SER A 226 11.55 18.03 -24.50
CA SER A 226 10.95 17.85 -25.82
C SER A 226 10.17 16.54 -25.97
N ILE A 227 10.21 15.67 -24.94
CA ILE A 227 9.42 14.45 -24.89
C ILE A 227 7.96 14.79 -24.60
N THR A 228 7.07 14.33 -25.48
CA THR A 228 5.63 14.58 -25.40
C THR A 228 4.83 13.33 -25.76
N LEU A 229 3.57 13.28 -25.30
CA LEU A 229 2.62 12.24 -25.66
C LEU A 229 1.67 12.76 -26.74
N LYS A 230 1.70 12.13 -27.92
CA LYS A 230 0.79 12.44 -29.03
C LYS A 230 -0.36 11.43 -29.04
N PRO A 231 -1.63 11.85 -28.87
CA PRO A 231 -2.76 10.92 -28.87
C PRO A 231 -2.90 10.23 -30.22
N LEU A 232 -3.18 8.92 -30.19
CA LEU A 232 -3.44 8.09 -31.37
C LEU A 232 -4.91 7.69 -31.47
N GLY A 233 -5.57 7.42 -30.33
CA GLY A 233 -6.98 7.02 -30.30
C GLY A 233 -7.41 6.55 -28.91
N TYR A 234 -8.72 6.39 -28.70
CA TYR A 234 -9.29 5.87 -27.45
C TYR A 234 -9.57 4.37 -27.55
N LEU A 235 -9.26 3.64 -26.49
CA LEU A 235 -9.78 2.29 -26.25
C LEU A 235 -11.08 2.33 -25.43
N LEU A 236 -11.21 3.35 -24.57
CA LEU A 236 -12.42 3.71 -23.85
C LEU A 236 -12.54 5.23 -23.88
N GLU A 237 -13.56 5.73 -24.55
CA GLU A 237 -13.80 7.18 -24.64
C GLU A 237 -14.19 7.76 -23.27
N PRO A 238 -13.79 9.01 -22.99
CA PRO A 238 -14.28 9.70 -21.80
C PRO A 238 -15.78 9.90 -21.90
N GLU A 239 -16.53 9.37 -20.94
CA GLU A 239 -17.96 9.64 -20.84
C GLU A 239 -18.20 11.09 -20.43
N VAL A 240 -19.13 11.77 -21.11
CA VAL A 240 -19.61 13.09 -20.70
C VAL A 240 -20.48 12.90 -19.47
N THR A 241 -20.02 13.37 -18.32
CA THR A 241 -20.78 13.27 -17.07
C THR A 241 -22.02 14.15 -17.13
N SER A 242 -23.16 13.57 -16.75
CA SER A 242 -24.38 14.32 -16.46
C SER A 242 -24.19 15.20 -15.23
N SER A 243 -24.96 16.28 -15.12
CA SER A 243 -24.98 17.20 -13.97
C SER A 243 -25.27 16.54 -12.61
N ASP A 244 -25.78 15.29 -12.62
CA ASP A 244 -26.34 14.63 -11.43
C ASP A 244 -25.34 13.68 -10.72
N LEU A 245 -24.05 13.75 -11.07
CA LEU A 245 -23.05 12.88 -10.46
C LEU A 245 -22.70 13.34 -9.03
N HIS A 246 -23.13 12.58 -8.02
CA HIS A 246 -22.85 12.82 -6.61
C HIS A 246 -21.40 12.47 -6.24
N CYS A 247 -20.46 13.28 -6.72
CA CYS A 247 -19.03 13.10 -6.45
C CYS A 247 -18.70 13.41 -4.99
N PRO A 248 -17.81 12.64 -4.35
CA PRO A 248 -17.28 13.03 -3.06
C PRO A 248 -16.37 14.27 -3.17
N LEU A 249 -16.19 14.95 -2.05
CA LEU A 249 -15.31 16.12 -1.96
C LEU A 249 -14.03 15.77 -1.22
N LEU A 250 -12.90 16.25 -1.73
CA LEU A 250 -11.59 16.11 -1.10
C LEU A 250 -11.32 17.27 -0.14
N TYR A 251 -10.79 16.96 1.04
CA TYR A 251 -10.35 17.93 2.01
C TYR A 251 -8.99 17.56 2.57
N THR A 252 -8.16 18.59 2.75
CA THR A 252 -6.92 18.49 3.53
C THR A 252 -7.15 19.12 4.89
N CYS A 253 -6.79 18.38 5.95
CA CYS A 253 -6.82 18.84 7.32
C CYS A 253 -5.40 18.79 7.88
N LYS A 254 -4.96 19.87 8.56
CA LYS A 254 -3.67 19.88 9.24
C LYS A 254 -3.92 19.52 10.70
N LEU A 255 -3.30 18.45 11.17
CA LEU A 255 -3.38 18.07 12.58
C LEU A 255 -2.72 19.12 13.47
N ILE A 256 -3.00 19.09 14.77
CA ILE A 256 -2.32 19.86 15.82
C ILE A 256 -0.81 19.60 15.78
N SER A 257 -0.40 18.36 15.47
CA SER A 257 1.00 17.98 15.25
C SER A 257 1.66 18.65 14.04
N GLY A 258 0.87 19.28 13.17
CA GLY A 258 1.31 19.91 11.93
C GLY A 258 1.28 19.01 10.70
N VAL A 259 1.00 17.72 10.85
CA VAL A 259 0.94 16.76 9.74
C VAL A 259 -0.33 16.97 8.91
N PRO A 260 -0.25 17.13 7.58
CA PRO A 260 -1.44 17.20 6.73
C PRO A 260 -1.99 15.80 6.42
N LEU A 261 -3.27 15.62 6.68
CA LEU A 261 -4.06 14.43 6.35
C LEU A 261 -5.10 14.74 5.27
N PHE A 262 -5.39 13.74 4.46
CA PHE A 262 -6.37 13.82 3.39
C PHE A 262 -7.64 13.07 3.78
N SER A 263 -8.77 13.64 3.39
CA SER A 263 -10.09 13.07 3.66
C SER A 263 -10.99 13.24 2.45
N MET A 264 -11.98 12.35 2.36
CA MET A 264 -13.00 12.32 1.33
C MET A 264 -14.37 12.31 1.99
N VAL A 265 -15.27 13.20 1.57
CA VAL A 265 -16.61 13.35 2.15
C VAL A 265 -17.67 13.17 1.07
N PHE A 266 -18.55 12.18 1.24
CA PHE A 266 -19.76 12.04 0.46
C PHE A 266 -20.88 12.77 1.17
N LYS A 267 -21.43 13.79 0.51
CA LYS A 267 -22.62 14.49 1.00
C LYS A 267 -23.85 13.59 0.86
N PRO A 268 -24.79 13.63 1.82
CA PRO A 268 -26.10 13.04 1.64
C PRO A 268 -26.75 13.54 0.34
N HIS A 269 -27.43 12.67 -0.41
CA HIS A 269 -28.06 13.09 -1.66
C HIS A 269 -29.25 14.04 -1.42
N ASN A 270 -29.87 13.96 -0.25
CA ASN A 270 -30.92 14.85 0.24
C ASN A 270 -30.35 16.02 1.08
N PHE A 271 -29.16 16.51 0.73
CA PHE A 271 -28.49 17.59 1.48
C PHE A 271 -29.32 18.89 1.48
N GLU A 272 -29.56 19.42 2.66
CA GLU A 272 -30.20 20.71 2.91
C GLU A 272 -29.34 21.57 3.84
N CYS A 273 -29.23 22.86 3.53
CA CYS A 273 -28.45 23.80 4.33
C CYS A 273 -29.06 23.95 5.74
N GLY A 274 -28.23 23.85 6.77
CA GLY A 274 -28.64 23.98 8.17
C GLY A 274 -29.09 22.67 8.83
N GLN A 275 -29.20 21.57 8.08
CA GLN A 275 -29.44 20.24 8.64
C GLN A 275 -28.13 19.53 9.00
N LYS A 276 -28.20 18.65 10.03
CA LYS A 276 -27.10 17.76 10.43
C LYS A 276 -27.50 16.31 10.17
N TYR A 277 -26.56 15.53 9.64
CA TYR A 277 -26.79 14.17 9.18
C TYR A 277 -25.99 13.16 9.99
N PRO A 278 -26.55 11.96 10.26
CA PRO A 278 -25.79 10.88 10.86
C PRO A 278 -24.58 10.56 9.99
N THR A 279 -23.42 10.39 10.64
CA THR A 279 -22.13 10.28 9.97
C THR A 279 -21.62 8.85 10.02
N VAL A 280 -21.22 8.29 8.88
CA VAL A 280 -20.53 7.01 8.80
C VAL A 280 -19.06 7.28 8.47
N LEU A 281 -18.19 6.99 9.43
CA LEU A 281 -16.75 6.93 9.21
C LEU A 281 -16.40 5.59 8.57
N TYR A 282 -16.08 5.60 7.28
CA TYR A 282 -15.57 4.45 6.56
C TYR A 282 -14.05 4.39 6.69
N VAL A 283 -13.54 3.43 7.47
CA VAL A 283 -12.13 3.36 7.84
C VAL A 283 -11.45 2.12 7.27
N TYR A 284 -10.24 2.29 6.74
CA TYR A 284 -9.24 1.23 6.64
C TYR A 284 -8.07 1.53 7.57
N GLY A 285 -7.35 2.62 7.35
CA GLY A 285 -6.32 3.16 8.27
C GLY A 285 -5.07 2.30 8.49
N GLY A 286 -4.95 1.14 7.84
CA GLY A 286 -3.76 0.27 7.90
C GLY A 286 -2.70 0.59 6.84
N PRO A 287 -1.52 -0.06 6.95
CA PRO A 287 -0.43 0.09 5.98
C PRO A 287 -0.82 -0.43 4.59
N GLU A 288 -0.01 -0.08 3.58
CA GLU A 288 -0.16 -0.49 2.16
C GLU A 288 -1.43 0.02 1.45
N VAL A 289 -2.30 0.76 2.14
CA VAL A 289 -3.55 1.30 1.57
C VAL A 289 -3.60 2.82 1.68
N GLN A 290 -4.07 3.43 0.59
CA GLN A 290 -4.51 4.83 0.51
C GLN A 290 -5.94 4.83 -0.03
N GLN A 291 -6.90 5.36 0.74
CA GLN A 291 -8.31 5.43 0.33
C GLN A 291 -8.62 6.73 -0.41
N VAL A 292 -7.97 7.83 0.00
CA VAL A 292 -8.23 9.18 -0.47
C VAL A 292 -7.28 9.51 -1.61
N SER A 293 -7.84 9.65 -2.81
CA SER A 293 -7.09 9.96 -4.04
C SER A 293 -8.02 10.57 -5.08
N ASN A 294 -7.47 11.35 -6.02
CA ASN A 294 -8.23 11.94 -7.11
C ASN A 294 -8.43 10.91 -8.25
N THR A 295 -9.22 9.88 -7.96
CA THR A 295 -9.66 8.87 -8.93
C THR A 295 -11.17 8.77 -8.88
N PHE A 296 -11.79 8.28 -9.96
CA PHE A 296 -13.22 8.05 -9.97
C PHE A 296 -13.64 7.06 -8.89
N LYS A 297 -14.63 7.41 -8.07
CA LYS A 297 -15.11 6.59 -6.95
C LYS A 297 -16.39 5.81 -7.27
N GLY A 298 -16.48 5.26 -8.48
CA GLY A 298 -17.63 4.48 -8.96
C GLY A 298 -17.82 3.12 -8.27
N MET A 299 -17.98 2.03 -9.04
CA MET A 299 -18.39 0.72 -8.51
C MET A 299 -17.59 0.21 -7.29
N ARG A 300 -16.29 0.48 -7.22
CA ARG A 300 -15.43 0.06 -6.10
C ARG A 300 -15.79 0.71 -4.76
N HIS A 301 -16.49 1.84 -4.79
CA HIS A 301 -16.95 2.57 -3.60
C HIS A 301 -18.48 2.70 -3.57
N LEU A 302 -19.19 1.80 -4.25
CA LEU A 302 -20.65 1.80 -4.34
C LEU A 302 -21.33 1.86 -2.97
N ARG A 303 -20.74 1.23 -1.95
CA ARG A 303 -21.24 1.29 -0.57
C ARG A 303 -21.30 2.71 -0.01
N MET A 304 -20.27 3.53 -0.24
CA MET A 304 -20.26 4.91 0.25
C MET A 304 -21.31 5.76 -0.48
N HIS A 305 -21.45 5.57 -1.79
CA HIS A 305 -22.55 6.18 -2.55
C HIS A 305 -23.93 5.70 -2.09
N MET A 306 -24.09 4.42 -1.80
CA MET A 306 -25.35 3.85 -1.28
C MET A 306 -25.73 4.49 0.06
N LEU A 307 -24.78 4.59 0.99
CA LEU A 307 -25.02 5.24 2.29
C LEU A 307 -25.34 6.73 2.14
N ALA A 308 -24.63 7.45 1.27
CA ALA A 308 -24.94 8.84 0.94
C ALA A 308 -26.34 9.01 0.34
N ALA A 309 -26.76 8.09 -0.53
CA ALA A 309 -28.11 8.06 -1.08
C ALA A 309 -29.19 7.79 -0.02
N GLN A 310 -28.84 7.12 1.08
CA GLN A 310 -29.73 6.84 2.22
C GLN A 310 -29.70 7.94 3.30
N GLY A 311 -29.06 9.08 3.03
CA GLY A 311 -29.09 10.24 3.92
C GLY A 311 -27.95 10.30 4.94
N TYR A 312 -26.93 9.44 4.84
CA TYR A 312 -25.75 9.49 5.70
C TYR A 312 -24.68 10.42 5.12
N ALA A 313 -23.99 11.17 5.98
CA ALA A 313 -22.72 11.78 5.60
C ALA A 313 -21.62 10.71 5.71
N VAL A 314 -20.89 10.41 4.63
CA VAL A 314 -19.85 9.37 4.66
C VAL A 314 -18.48 10.02 4.59
N VAL A 315 -17.59 9.66 5.51
CA VAL A 315 -16.24 10.22 5.60
C VAL A 315 -15.21 9.10 5.52
N ALA A 316 -14.18 9.26 4.70
CA ALA A 316 -13.00 8.40 4.67
C ALA A 316 -11.75 9.27 4.87
N ILE A 317 -10.79 8.80 5.67
CA ILE A 317 -9.63 9.58 6.10
C ILE A 317 -8.39 8.69 6.05
N ASP A 318 -7.35 9.15 5.36
CA ASP A 318 -6.04 8.52 5.37
C ASP A 318 -5.23 9.06 6.56
N SER A 319 -5.27 8.32 7.68
CA SER A 319 -4.51 8.60 8.90
C SER A 319 -3.03 8.28 8.76
N ARG A 320 -2.19 8.76 9.71
CA ARG A 320 -0.80 8.32 9.81
C ARG A 320 -0.72 6.79 9.85
N GLY A 321 0.20 6.23 9.08
CA GLY A 321 0.24 4.79 8.79
C GLY A 321 -0.24 4.40 7.39
N SER A 322 -1.07 5.21 6.74
CA SER A 322 -1.52 4.95 5.37
C SER A 322 -0.37 5.07 4.36
N HIS A 323 -0.55 4.43 3.20
CA HIS A 323 0.45 4.37 2.13
C HIS A 323 0.60 5.70 1.36
N HIS A 324 1.56 5.76 0.44
CA HIS A 324 1.74 6.85 -0.52
C HIS A 324 2.17 8.22 0.06
N ARG A 325 2.84 8.18 1.21
CA ARG A 325 3.28 9.37 1.97
C ARG A 325 4.72 9.25 2.48
N GLY A 326 5.48 8.28 1.97
CA GLY A 326 6.82 7.96 2.44
C GLY A 326 6.84 7.08 3.70
N VAL A 327 7.90 6.29 3.85
CA VAL A 327 8.05 5.27 4.90
C VAL A 327 8.02 5.87 6.31
N VAL A 328 8.46 7.12 6.47
CA VAL A 328 8.39 7.83 7.77
C VAL A 328 6.93 8.06 8.19
N PHE A 329 6.05 8.42 7.25
CA PHE A 329 4.63 8.59 7.53
C PHE A 329 3.93 7.25 7.83
N GLU A 330 4.33 6.17 7.16
CA GLU A 330 3.83 4.82 7.44
C GLU A 330 4.31 4.32 8.82
N SER A 331 5.53 4.67 9.21
CA SER A 331 6.21 4.19 10.43
C SER A 331 5.56 4.62 11.75
N TYR A 332 4.58 5.52 11.71
CA TYR A 332 3.78 5.87 12.90
C TYR A 332 3.11 4.63 13.51
N LEU A 333 2.87 3.57 12.73
CA LEU A 333 2.31 2.30 13.21
C LEU A 333 3.36 1.33 13.78
N LYS A 334 4.66 1.60 13.59
CA LYS A 334 5.73 0.67 13.96
C LYS A 334 5.68 0.35 15.45
N GLY A 335 5.40 -0.92 15.75
CA GLY A 335 5.28 -1.49 17.09
C GLY A 335 3.98 -1.15 17.82
N ARG A 336 3.02 -0.44 17.19
CA ARG A 336 1.90 0.22 17.89
C ARG A 336 0.62 0.35 17.05
N MET A 337 0.31 -0.64 16.21
CA MET A 337 -0.94 -0.68 15.46
C MET A 337 -2.19 -0.51 16.37
N GLY A 338 -3.17 0.28 15.93
CA GLY A 338 -4.41 0.60 16.67
C GLY A 338 -4.28 1.72 17.71
N THR A 339 -3.33 2.62 17.53
CA THR A 339 -3.08 3.77 18.42
C THR A 339 -3.35 5.09 17.70
N VAL A 340 -2.36 5.57 16.95
CA VAL A 340 -2.34 6.87 16.28
C VAL A 340 -3.47 7.03 15.25
N GLU A 341 -3.91 5.93 14.64
CA GLU A 341 -4.93 5.92 13.61
C GLU A 341 -6.22 6.55 14.14
N LEU A 342 -6.73 6.06 15.28
CA LEU A 342 -8.01 6.51 15.83
C LEU A 342 -7.99 7.97 16.28
N GLN A 343 -6.86 8.42 16.83
CA GLN A 343 -6.68 9.82 17.21
C GLN A 343 -6.78 10.73 15.99
N ASP A 344 -6.12 10.36 14.89
CA ASP A 344 -6.18 11.08 13.62
C ASP A 344 -7.60 11.10 13.04
N GLN A 345 -8.31 9.96 13.08
CA GLN A 345 -9.70 9.88 12.61
C GLN A 345 -10.61 10.85 13.38
N ILE A 346 -10.51 10.87 14.71
CA ILE A 346 -11.34 11.74 15.57
C ILE A 346 -11.02 13.21 15.36
N GLU A 347 -9.73 13.57 15.31
CA GLU A 347 -9.30 14.96 15.15
C GLU A 347 -9.73 15.54 13.79
N VAL A 348 -9.59 14.77 12.73
CA VAL A 348 -10.05 15.18 11.39
C VAL A 348 -11.57 15.23 11.32
N LEU A 349 -12.31 14.30 11.93
CA LEU A 349 -13.78 14.37 12.00
C LEU A 349 -14.27 15.64 12.71
N GLN A 350 -13.63 16.03 13.81
CA GLN A 350 -13.95 17.27 14.54
C GLN A 350 -13.73 18.50 13.65
N HIS A 351 -12.57 18.59 12.99
CA HIS A 351 -12.27 19.67 12.04
C HIS A 351 -13.26 19.73 10.87
N LEU A 352 -13.61 18.59 10.29
CA LEU A 352 -14.59 18.52 9.21
C LEU A 352 -15.99 18.94 9.71
N SER A 353 -16.39 18.52 10.90
CA SER A 353 -17.67 18.92 11.50
C SER A 353 -17.76 20.43 11.69
N GLU A 354 -16.72 21.07 12.23
CA GLU A 354 -16.65 22.52 12.38
C GLU A 354 -16.67 23.25 11.04
N ARG A 355 -15.91 22.76 10.06
CA ARG A 355 -15.80 23.38 8.74
C ARG A 355 -17.06 23.24 7.89
N LEU A 356 -17.72 22.09 7.96
CA LEU A 356 -18.82 21.73 7.06
C LEU A 356 -20.20 21.99 7.67
N GLY A 357 -20.32 21.95 9.00
CA GLY A 357 -21.55 22.26 9.75
C GLY A 357 -22.66 21.20 9.68
N PHE A 358 -22.59 20.25 8.75
CA PHE A 358 -23.64 19.23 8.53
C PHE A 358 -23.32 17.84 9.09
N LEU A 359 -22.14 17.61 9.66
CA LEU A 359 -21.81 16.34 10.33
C LEU A 359 -22.43 16.32 11.73
N ASP A 360 -23.27 15.31 12.01
CA ASP A 360 -23.82 15.11 13.36
C ASP A 360 -22.86 14.29 14.23
N MET A 361 -22.06 14.98 15.03
CA MET A 361 -21.10 14.34 15.93
C MET A 361 -21.73 13.50 17.05
N ASN A 362 -23.04 13.58 17.26
CA ASN A 362 -23.74 12.73 18.23
C ASN A 362 -24.18 11.39 17.64
N ARG A 363 -24.12 11.22 16.32
CA ARG A 363 -24.55 10.03 15.58
C ARG A 363 -23.46 9.60 14.60
N ILE A 364 -22.35 9.11 15.13
CA ILE A 364 -21.23 8.59 14.34
C ILE A 364 -21.19 7.06 14.41
N ALA A 365 -21.27 6.40 13.26
CA ALA A 365 -20.87 5.00 13.11
C ALA A 365 -19.44 4.90 12.60
N ILE A 366 -18.69 3.91 13.08
CA ILE A 366 -17.40 3.51 12.50
C ILE A 366 -17.54 2.16 11.81
N HIS A 367 -17.11 2.08 10.56
CA HIS A 367 -17.25 0.87 9.75
C HIS A 367 -16.01 0.63 8.89
N GLY A 368 -15.52 -0.61 8.89
CA GLY A 368 -14.45 -1.05 8.01
C GLY A 368 -14.38 -2.57 7.87
N TRP A 369 -13.51 -3.01 6.97
CA TRP A 369 -13.21 -4.43 6.71
C TRP A 369 -11.73 -4.72 6.92
N SER A 370 -11.37 -5.92 7.38
CA SER A 370 -9.99 -6.31 7.69
C SER A 370 -9.38 -5.39 8.76
N TYR A 371 -8.28 -4.69 8.46
CA TYR A 371 -7.71 -3.66 9.35
C TYR A 371 -8.74 -2.58 9.74
N GLY A 372 -9.63 -2.21 8.82
CA GLY A 372 -10.74 -1.31 9.11
C GLY A 372 -11.74 -1.88 10.12
N GLY A 373 -11.97 -3.19 10.11
CA GLY A 373 -12.77 -3.88 11.10
C GLY A 373 -12.09 -3.89 12.48
N TYR A 374 -10.77 -4.10 12.49
CA TYR A 374 -9.94 -3.94 13.68
C TYR A 374 -10.07 -2.53 14.29
N LEU A 375 -9.89 -1.48 13.48
CA LEU A 375 -10.05 -0.09 13.93
C LEU A 375 -11.48 0.24 14.34
N SER A 376 -12.50 -0.34 13.69
CA SER A 376 -13.89 -0.14 14.08
C SER A 376 -14.16 -0.62 15.51
N LEU A 377 -13.65 -1.81 15.86
CA LEU A 377 -13.78 -2.38 17.20
C LEU A 377 -12.91 -1.64 18.23
N MET A 378 -11.67 -1.30 17.89
CA MET A 378 -10.80 -0.50 18.76
C MET A 378 -11.40 0.88 19.03
N GLY A 379 -11.98 1.51 18.00
CA GLY A 379 -12.64 2.81 18.09
C GLY A 379 -13.80 2.80 19.07
N LEU A 380 -14.72 1.83 18.95
CA LEU A 380 -15.84 1.73 19.88
C LEU A 380 -15.43 1.39 21.31
N ALA A 381 -14.45 0.50 21.49
CA ALA A 381 -14.00 0.12 22.82
C ALA A 381 -13.28 1.27 23.55
N GLN A 382 -12.47 2.06 22.82
CA GLN A 382 -11.68 3.15 23.42
C GLN A 382 -12.41 4.49 23.46
N TYR A 383 -13.32 4.73 22.51
CA TYR A 383 -14.04 6.00 22.34
C TYR A 383 -15.56 5.79 22.21
N PRO A 384 -16.22 5.11 23.17
CA PRO A 384 -17.66 4.83 23.10
C PRO A 384 -18.53 6.11 23.14
N ASP A 385 -17.99 7.23 23.63
CA ASP A 385 -18.72 8.50 23.62
C ASP A 385 -18.80 9.12 22.23
N ILE A 386 -17.81 8.86 21.37
CA ILE A 386 -17.73 9.36 19.99
C ILE A 386 -18.45 8.42 19.04
N PHE A 387 -18.09 7.14 19.04
CA PHE A 387 -18.66 6.15 18.11
C PHE A 387 -19.87 5.47 18.74
N LYS A 388 -21.06 5.72 18.18
CA LYS A 388 -22.31 5.14 18.69
C LYS A 388 -22.46 3.68 18.33
N VAL A 389 -22.08 3.32 17.11
CA VAL A 389 -22.05 1.92 16.68
C VAL A 389 -20.77 1.61 15.89
N ALA A 390 -20.32 0.36 15.97
CA ALA A 390 -19.23 -0.17 15.15
C ALA A 390 -19.66 -1.40 14.35
N ILE A 391 -19.29 -1.40 13.07
CA ILE A 391 -19.58 -2.49 12.14
C ILE A 391 -18.25 -3.03 11.62
N ALA A 392 -17.84 -4.18 12.12
CA ALA A 392 -16.51 -4.73 11.92
C ALA A 392 -16.55 -5.97 11.01
N GLY A 393 -16.07 -5.82 9.78
CA GLY A 393 -15.91 -6.91 8.83
C GLY A 393 -14.54 -7.58 8.93
N ALA A 394 -14.49 -8.90 9.04
CA ALA A 394 -13.29 -9.74 9.13
C ALA A 394 -12.15 -9.13 9.99
N PRO A 395 -12.41 -8.73 11.26
CA PRO A 395 -11.44 -7.99 12.04
C PRO A 395 -10.31 -8.89 12.56
N VAL A 396 -9.08 -8.37 12.53
CA VAL A 396 -7.98 -8.92 13.34
C VAL A 396 -8.27 -8.56 14.80
N THR A 397 -8.41 -9.57 15.66
CA THR A 397 -8.70 -9.37 17.10
C THR A 397 -7.49 -9.52 18.01
N SER A 398 -6.44 -10.19 17.53
CA SER A 398 -5.16 -10.34 18.23
C SER A 398 -4.05 -10.58 17.21
N TRP A 399 -3.02 -9.73 17.23
CA TRP A 399 -1.88 -9.84 16.31
C TRP A 399 -1.10 -11.15 16.42
N SER A 400 -1.17 -11.84 17.57
CA SER A 400 -0.56 -13.15 17.76
C SER A 400 -1.16 -14.28 16.91
N LEU A 401 -2.31 -14.04 16.28
CA LEU A 401 -3.04 -15.01 15.46
C LEU A 401 -2.84 -14.79 13.96
N TYR A 402 -2.15 -13.72 13.57
CA TYR A 402 -1.92 -13.34 12.19
C TYR A 402 -0.50 -13.73 11.75
N ASP A 403 -0.24 -13.71 10.44
CA ASP A 403 0.96 -14.31 9.87
C ASP A 403 2.26 -13.54 10.22
N THR A 404 3.39 -14.22 10.04
CA THR A 404 4.72 -13.68 10.33
C THR A 404 5.10 -12.52 9.42
N GLY A 405 4.83 -12.64 8.11
CA GLY A 405 5.28 -11.68 7.10
C GLY A 405 4.67 -10.30 7.26
N TYR A 406 3.39 -10.23 7.63
CA TYR A 406 2.72 -8.98 7.97
C TYR A 406 3.06 -8.53 9.40
N THR A 407 2.81 -9.40 10.38
CA THR A 407 2.82 -8.98 11.80
C THR A 407 4.21 -8.64 12.29
N GLU A 408 5.23 -9.45 11.96
CA GLU A 408 6.60 -9.19 12.41
C GLU A 408 7.20 -7.92 11.76
N ARG A 409 6.77 -7.57 10.54
CA ARG A 409 7.19 -6.32 9.85
C ARG A 409 6.77 -5.07 10.62
N TYR A 410 5.50 -5.02 11.02
CA TYR A 410 4.92 -3.82 11.62
C TYR A 410 4.97 -3.83 13.15
N MET A 411 4.93 -5.01 13.79
CA MET A 411 4.83 -5.15 15.25
C MET A 411 6.08 -5.78 15.89
N ASP A 412 7.11 -6.14 15.11
CA ASP A 412 8.26 -6.95 15.56
C ASP A 412 7.83 -8.35 16.05
N LEU A 413 8.77 -9.17 16.51
CA LEU A 413 8.49 -10.44 17.14
C LEU A 413 7.76 -10.23 18.48
N PRO A 414 6.83 -11.12 18.89
CA PRO A 414 6.12 -11.00 20.16
C PRO A 414 7.02 -10.89 21.39
N GLN A 415 8.20 -11.52 21.38
CA GLN A 415 9.16 -11.42 22.49
C GLN A 415 9.81 -10.03 22.59
N ASN A 416 9.94 -9.33 21.47
CA ASN A 416 10.55 -8.00 21.39
C ASN A 416 9.54 -6.86 21.65
N ASN A 417 8.24 -7.11 21.44
CA ASN A 417 7.20 -6.10 21.54
C ASN A 417 5.94 -6.55 22.30
N LEU A 418 6.13 -7.18 23.48
CA LEU A 418 5.00 -7.68 24.28
C LEU A 418 3.93 -6.61 24.58
N GLN A 419 4.34 -5.36 24.81
CA GLN A 419 3.41 -4.27 25.09
C GLN A 419 2.62 -3.85 23.86
N GLY A 420 3.24 -3.76 22.68
CA GLY A 420 2.54 -3.45 21.44
C GLY A 420 1.52 -4.53 21.06
N TYR A 421 1.88 -5.81 21.19
CA TYR A 421 0.92 -6.92 20.95
C TYR A 421 -0.27 -6.89 21.93
N LYS A 422 -0.04 -6.49 23.19
CA LYS A 422 -1.13 -6.31 24.16
C LYS A 422 -2.00 -5.11 23.82
N ALA A 423 -1.40 -3.94 23.61
CA ALA A 423 -2.13 -2.71 23.28
C ALA A 423 -2.86 -2.79 21.94
N GLY A 424 -2.35 -3.55 20.97
CA GLY A 424 -2.99 -3.77 19.68
C GLY A 424 -3.97 -4.95 19.65
N SER A 425 -4.25 -5.63 20.77
CA SER A 425 -5.17 -6.77 20.81
C SER A 425 -6.52 -6.36 21.41
N ILE A 426 -7.59 -6.42 20.61
CA ILE A 426 -8.97 -6.11 21.01
C ILE A 426 -9.38 -6.91 22.24
N LEU A 427 -8.84 -8.13 22.41
CA LEU A 427 -9.12 -8.99 23.55
C LEU A 427 -8.81 -8.34 24.91
N ASN A 428 -7.88 -7.38 24.95
CA ASN A 428 -7.55 -6.64 26.18
C ASN A 428 -8.53 -5.47 26.46
N TYR A 429 -9.37 -5.11 25.49
CA TYR A 429 -10.32 -4.00 25.57
C TYR A 429 -11.77 -4.49 25.74
N VAL A 430 -12.00 -5.80 25.86
CA VAL A 430 -13.35 -6.40 25.93
C VAL A 430 -14.23 -5.76 27.01
N ASN A 431 -13.67 -5.49 28.19
CA ASN A 431 -14.42 -4.86 29.28
C ASN A 431 -14.81 -3.39 29.02
N GLN A 432 -14.14 -2.74 28.07
CA GLN A 432 -14.38 -1.34 27.67
C GLN A 432 -15.46 -1.24 26.58
N PHE A 433 -15.87 -2.36 25.98
CA PHE A 433 -17.04 -2.34 25.10
C PHE A 433 -18.28 -1.90 25.88
N PRO A 434 -19.22 -1.22 25.21
CA PRO A 434 -20.43 -0.77 25.87
C PRO A 434 -21.29 -1.92 26.38
N ASP A 435 -22.05 -1.66 27.45
CA ASP A 435 -23.03 -2.62 27.99
C ASP A 435 -24.38 -2.54 27.24
N GLU A 436 -24.60 -1.51 26.41
CA GLU A 436 -25.84 -1.38 25.64
C GLU A 436 -25.85 -2.32 24.42
N GLU A 437 -26.99 -2.96 24.18
CA GLU A 437 -27.23 -3.74 22.97
C GLU A 437 -27.16 -2.86 21.70
N ASN A 438 -26.98 -3.52 20.56
CA ASN A 438 -27.04 -2.90 19.22
C ASN A 438 -25.93 -1.87 18.92
N ARG A 439 -24.82 -1.91 19.67
CA ARG A 439 -23.64 -1.07 19.40
C ARG A 439 -22.54 -1.75 18.59
N VAL A 440 -22.54 -3.08 18.54
CA VAL A 440 -21.49 -3.88 17.86
C VAL A 440 -22.15 -4.83 16.87
N LEU A 441 -21.72 -4.77 15.60
CA LEU A 441 -22.01 -5.78 14.59
C LEU A 441 -20.70 -6.36 14.06
N ILE A 442 -20.48 -7.65 14.29
CA ILE A 442 -19.34 -8.41 13.77
C ILE A 442 -19.80 -9.17 12.52
N ILE A 443 -19.04 -9.05 11.43
CA ILE A 443 -19.31 -9.71 10.16
C ILE A 443 -18.08 -10.50 9.75
N HIS A 444 -18.20 -11.77 9.36
CA HIS A 444 -17.04 -12.57 8.96
C HIS A 444 -17.40 -13.69 7.99
N GLY A 445 -16.55 -13.91 6.98
CA GLY A 445 -16.54 -15.15 6.20
C GLY A 445 -16.11 -16.34 7.07
N LEU A 446 -16.83 -17.46 7.00
CA LEU A 446 -16.54 -18.62 7.85
C LEU A 446 -15.28 -19.38 7.42
N ILE A 447 -14.99 -19.36 6.11
CA ILE A 447 -13.86 -20.08 5.50
C ILE A 447 -12.71 -19.12 5.16
N ASP A 448 -12.64 -17.97 5.83
CA ASP A 448 -11.52 -17.02 5.70
C ASP A 448 -10.21 -17.69 6.14
N GLU A 449 -9.30 -17.86 5.18
CA GLU A 449 -7.97 -18.43 5.36
C GLU A 449 -6.90 -17.36 5.65
N ASN A 450 -7.24 -16.08 5.52
CA ASN A 450 -6.33 -14.96 5.78
C ASN A 450 -6.49 -14.46 7.22
N VAL A 451 -7.62 -13.80 7.52
CA VAL A 451 -8.00 -13.49 8.89
C VAL A 451 -8.88 -14.64 9.35
N HIS A 452 -8.28 -15.70 9.90
CA HIS A 452 -9.05 -16.89 10.27
C HIS A 452 -10.25 -16.52 11.14
N PHE A 453 -11.43 -17.12 10.91
CA PHE A 453 -12.65 -16.91 11.72
C PHE A 453 -12.43 -17.12 13.24
N TYR A 454 -11.31 -17.76 13.59
CA TYR A 454 -10.84 -17.93 14.96
C TYR A 454 -10.71 -16.57 15.69
N HIS A 455 -10.32 -15.51 14.99
CA HIS A 455 -10.31 -14.14 15.51
C HIS A 455 -11.66 -13.73 16.09
N SER A 456 -12.73 -13.87 15.30
CA SER A 456 -14.10 -13.55 15.75
C SER A 456 -14.55 -14.49 16.86
N SER A 457 -14.27 -15.80 16.77
CA SER A 457 -14.65 -16.74 17.82
C SER A 457 -13.99 -16.44 19.18
N GLN A 458 -12.72 -16.01 19.18
CA GLN A 458 -11.99 -15.64 20.40
C GLN A 458 -12.58 -14.38 21.03
N LEU A 459 -12.90 -13.38 20.20
CA LEU A 459 -13.55 -12.15 20.67
C LEU A 459 -14.93 -12.44 21.24
N ILE A 460 -15.76 -13.21 20.53
CA ILE A 460 -17.09 -13.62 20.99
C ILE A 460 -17.00 -14.35 22.33
N ASN A 461 -16.10 -15.31 22.48
CA ASN A 461 -15.91 -16.02 23.74
C ASN A 461 -15.48 -15.08 24.88
N ALA A 462 -14.66 -14.07 24.59
CA ALA A 462 -14.29 -13.05 25.56
C ALA A 462 -15.47 -12.15 25.93
N MET A 463 -16.25 -11.67 24.96
CA MET A 463 -17.45 -10.85 25.18
C MET A 463 -18.51 -11.60 25.98
N VAL A 464 -18.78 -12.87 25.68
CA VAL A 464 -19.69 -13.74 26.45
C VAL A 464 -19.25 -13.83 27.92
N ARG A 465 -17.97 -14.06 28.18
CA ARG A 465 -17.44 -14.12 29.55
C ARG A 465 -17.54 -12.79 30.30
N ALA A 466 -17.43 -11.67 29.58
CA ALA A 466 -17.54 -10.32 30.14
C ALA A 466 -18.99 -9.81 30.21
N GLY A 467 -19.98 -10.57 29.73
CA GLY A 467 -21.37 -10.15 29.66
C GLY A 467 -21.65 -9.01 28.66
N LYS A 468 -20.80 -8.85 27.64
CA LYS A 468 -20.93 -7.77 26.65
C LYS A 468 -21.82 -8.19 25.47
N PRO A 469 -22.82 -7.38 25.07
CA PRO A 469 -23.69 -7.69 23.94
C PRO A 469 -22.97 -7.51 22.59
N TYR A 470 -23.33 -8.33 21.61
CA TYR A 470 -22.85 -8.22 20.23
C TYR A 470 -23.90 -8.81 19.27
N GLN A 471 -23.90 -8.32 18.03
CA GLN A 471 -24.56 -8.99 16.90
C GLN A 471 -23.50 -9.64 15.99
N LEU A 472 -23.85 -10.76 15.38
CA LEU A 472 -22.96 -11.54 14.51
C LEU A 472 -23.67 -11.90 13.20
N GLN A 473 -23.01 -11.66 12.08
CA GLN A 473 -23.39 -12.17 10.78
C GLN A 473 -22.24 -12.99 10.19
N VAL A 474 -22.51 -14.26 9.91
CA VAL A 474 -21.53 -15.18 9.31
C VAL A 474 -21.90 -15.43 7.85
N TYR A 475 -20.89 -15.49 6.98
CA TYR A 475 -21.03 -15.88 5.58
C TYR A 475 -20.33 -17.23 5.34
N PRO A 476 -21.06 -18.37 5.35
CA PRO A 476 -20.46 -19.70 5.40
C PRO A 476 -19.54 -20.06 4.22
N ASN A 477 -19.83 -19.54 3.03
CA ASN A 477 -19.11 -19.85 1.80
C ASN A 477 -18.11 -18.76 1.39
N GLU A 478 -17.92 -17.76 2.24
CA GLU A 478 -17.06 -16.61 1.95
C GLU A 478 -15.75 -16.68 2.74
N ARG A 479 -14.70 -16.17 2.10
CA ARG A 479 -13.35 -16.04 2.64
C ARG A 479 -13.14 -14.61 3.16
N HIS A 480 -11.93 -14.07 3.00
CA HIS A 480 -11.61 -12.69 3.34
C HIS A 480 -12.36 -11.62 2.54
N SER A 481 -12.95 -11.99 1.41
CA SER A 481 -13.78 -11.11 0.60
C SER A 481 -15.09 -11.79 0.26
N LEU A 482 -16.17 -11.00 0.19
CA LEU A 482 -17.49 -11.48 -0.23
C LEU A 482 -17.56 -11.49 -1.77
N ARG A 483 -17.41 -12.66 -2.38
CA ARG A 483 -17.43 -12.84 -3.84
C ARG A 483 -18.78 -13.26 -4.37
N ASN A 484 -19.56 -14.04 -3.62
CA ASN A 484 -20.90 -14.39 -4.05
C ASN A 484 -21.81 -13.16 -4.00
N LEU A 485 -22.52 -12.91 -5.10
CA LEU A 485 -23.37 -11.74 -5.24
C LEU A 485 -24.49 -11.70 -4.20
N ASP A 486 -25.06 -12.84 -3.82
CA ASP A 486 -26.13 -12.90 -2.82
C ASP A 486 -25.58 -12.61 -1.41
N ALA A 487 -24.37 -13.10 -1.10
CA ALA A 487 -23.68 -12.75 0.13
C ALA A 487 -23.37 -11.25 0.19
N SER A 488 -22.86 -10.66 -0.89
CA SER A 488 -22.61 -9.21 -0.97
C SER A 488 -23.89 -8.40 -0.80
N LYS A 489 -24.99 -8.77 -1.49
CA LYS A 489 -26.29 -8.08 -1.35
C LYS A 489 -26.85 -8.19 0.06
N HIS A 490 -26.81 -9.38 0.65
CA HIS A 490 -27.24 -9.59 2.03
C HIS A 490 -26.42 -8.72 2.99
N TYR A 491 -25.10 -8.69 2.82
CA TYR A 491 -24.21 -7.85 3.61
C TYR A 491 -24.54 -6.35 3.51
N GLU A 492 -24.72 -5.80 2.31
CA GLU A 492 -25.10 -4.40 2.14
C GLU A 492 -26.48 -4.11 2.78
N THR A 493 -27.42 -5.05 2.68
CA THR A 493 -28.75 -4.94 3.30
C THR A 493 -28.68 -4.98 4.83
N THR A 494 -27.88 -5.88 5.40
CA THR A 494 -27.66 -5.98 6.85
C THR A 494 -26.97 -4.72 7.38
N LEU A 495 -25.94 -4.23 6.69
CA LEU A 495 -25.24 -2.98 7.01
C LEU A 495 -26.22 -1.81 7.07
N LEU A 496 -27.02 -1.62 6.02
CA LEU A 496 -27.97 -0.52 5.94
C LEU A 496 -29.06 -0.64 7.01
N SER A 497 -29.63 -1.84 7.20
CA SER A 497 -30.67 -2.06 8.21
C SER A 497 -30.14 -1.82 9.63
N PHE A 498 -28.91 -2.23 9.93
CA PHE A 498 -28.30 -2.00 11.22
C PHE A 498 -28.10 -0.49 11.49
N LEU A 499 -27.61 0.25 10.50
CA LEU A 499 -27.47 1.71 10.62
C LEU A 499 -28.83 2.40 10.78
N GLN A 500 -29.86 2.03 10.02
CA GLN A 500 -31.19 2.64 10.09
C GLN A 500 -31.88 2.44 11.44
N ASN A 501 -31.63 1.30 12.09
CA ASN A 501 -32.28 0.95 13.36
C ASN A 501 -31.53 1.44 14.60
N HIS A 502 -30.24 1.77 14.47
CA HIS A 502 -29.35 1.95 15.63
C HIS A 502 -28.47 3.22 15.60
N LEU A 503 -28.51 4.03 14.52
CA LEU A 503 -27.79 5.30 14.39
C LEU A 503 -28.72 6.43 14.01
#